data_AF-A0A935F570-F1
#
_entry.id   AF-A0A935F570-F1
#
_cell.length_a   1.000
_cell.length_b   1.000
_cell.length_c   1.000
_cell.angle_alpha   90.00
_cell.angle_beta   90.00
_cell.angle_gamma   90.00
#
_symmetry.space_group_name_H-M   'P 1'
#
loop_
_entity.id
_entity.type
_entity.pdbx_description
1 polymer ?
#
loop_
_entity_poly.entity_id
_entity_poly.type
_entity_poly.pdbx_seq_one_letter_code
_entity_poly.pdbx_strand_id
1 'polypeptide(L)'
;MNFSDFFVRPNYTVNLTDVAGNVSAMSADLAGDVAISARVDRTAPVDVSGRISPFAKELTLDIAAKASNVDLPSLTPYSVKYAGYGIEKGKLTFDVRYKVENRRLAAENRLVLDQLTFNPQRVDSPTATKLPVLLAVALLKDSRGVIDIQLPISGSLDDPQFSVGGLIVRVIVNLITKAITAPFALLAAVFGGGEELSTVPFAYGVAAIGADAQKRIDTLGKALADRPGLKLDIGGRADPEADREALRRAAVEDAIKRAKLKSLASSDNAPVSIDQVTIGAEERTRWLTAAYRASSIKERPRNAIGMLKDVPPAEMEAMLLADAKVEDDALVLLANARAQAVKDALATKGVAGERLFLTAPKVAAAGATAAAVTAEATPGAQAPAAPASLARVDLALR
;
A
#
# COMPACT_ATOMS: atom_id res chain seq x y z
N MET A 1 -36.18 2.46 -28.23
CA MET A 1 -36.04 0.99 -28.16
C MET A 1 -35.80 0.61 -26.71
N ASN A 2 -36.45 -0.43 -26.19
CA ASN A 2 -36.24 -0.88 -24.81
C ASN A 2 -35.46 -2.18 -24.84
N PHE A 3 -34.39 -2.27 -24.04
CA PHE A 3 -33.62 -3.50 -23.86
C PHE A 3 -33.83 -4.00 -22.44
N SER A 4 -34.06 -5.31 -22.29
CA SER A 4 -34.17 -5.96 -20.99
C SER A 4 -33.26 -7.18 -20.96
N ASP A 5 -32.39 -7.24 -19.95
CA ASP A 5 -31.61 -8.43 -19.62
C ASP A 5 -32.26 -9.18 -18.45
N PHE A 6 -32.71 -10.40 -18.74
CA PHE A 6 -33.34 -11.33 -17.80
C PHE A 6 -32.33 -12.29 -17.15
N PHE A 7 -31.04 -12.21 -17.47
CA PHE A 7 -29.97 -13.02 -16.90
C PHE A 7 -29.57 -12.59 -15.48
N VAL A 8 -29.86 -11.34 -15.11
CA VAL A 8 -29.63 -10.79 -13.76
C VAL A 8 -30.95 -10.58 -13.03
N ARG A 9 -30.93 -10.64 -11.70
CA ARG A 9 -32.10 -10.40 -10.84
C ARG A 9 -31.77 -9.31 -9.81
N PRO A 10 -32.62 -8.26 -9.65
CA PRO A 10 -33.78 -7.95 -10.50
C PRO A 10 -33.36 -7.70 -11.95
N ASN A 11 -34.28 -7.88 -12.91
CA ASN A 11 -33.94 -7.75 -14.33
C ASN A 11 -33.41 -6.35 -14.63
N TYR A 12 -32.36 -6.26 -15.43
CA TYR A 12 -31.87 -4.98 -15.92
C TYR A 12 -32.73 -4.54 -17.10
N THR A 13 -33.17 -3.28 -17.12
CA THR A 13 -33.88 -2.70 -18.26
C THR A 13 -33.33 -1.31 -18.52
N VAL A 14 -33.09 -1.00 -19.78
CA VAL A 14 -32.54 0.28 -20.23
C VAL A 14 -33.31 0.78 -21.45
N ASN A 15 -33.54 2.09 -21.50
CA ASN A 15 -34.21 2.72 -22.62
C ASN A 15 -33.15 3.35 -23.54
N LEU A 16 -33.06 2.84 -24.77
CA LEU A 16 -32.29 3.47 -25.83
C LEU A 16 -33.19 4.44 -26.60
N THR A 17 -32.77 5.70 -26.61
CA THR A 17 -33.49 6.83 -27.23
C THR A 17 -32.61 7.52 -28.26
N ASP A 18 -33.20 8.38 -29.09
CA ASP A 18 -32.50 9.15 -30.13
C ASP A 18 -31.59 8.29 -31.01
N VAL A 19 -32.04 7.07 -31.31
CA VAL A 19 -31.29 6.15 -32.17
C VAL A 19 -31.33 6.70 -33.60
N ALA A 20 -30.17 7.09 -34.09
CA ALA A 20 -29.97 7.65 -35.42
C ALA A 20 -28.65 7.14 -36.00
N GLY A 21 -28.56 7.04 -37.32
CA GLY A 21 -27.35 6.54 -37.96
C GLY A 21 -27.60 5.89 -39.30
N ASN A 22 -26.55 5.36 -39.88
CA ASN A 22 -26.57 4.66 -41.15
C ASN A 22 -25.83 3.33 -41.02
N VAL A 23 -26.35 2.32 -41.73
CA VAL A 23 -25.70 1.04 -41.94
C VAL A 23 -25.71 0.82 -43.44
N SER A 24 -24.54 0.69 -44.06
CA SER A 24 -24.45 0.49 -45.50
C SER A 24 -24.88 -0.93 -45.89
N ALA A 25 -25.12 -1.14 -47.18
CA ALA A 25 -25.28 -2.49 -47.72
C ALA A 25 -24.07 -3.35 -47.36
N MET A 26 -24.33 -4.63 -47.08
CA MET A 26 -23.33 -5.64 -46.72
C MET A 26 -23.75 -6.99 -47.32
N SER A 27 -22.77 -7.78 -47.74
CA SER A 27 -22.96 -9.12 -48.31
C SER A 27 -21.78 -10.01 -47.96
N ALA A 28 -21.72 -11.23 -48.52
CA ALA A 28 -20.58 -12.13 -48.30
C ALA A 28 -19.24 -11.54 -48.83
N ASP A 29 -19.31 -10.74 -49.90
CA ASP A 29 -18.15 -10.15 -50.57
C ASP A 29 -18.02 -8.63 -50.35
N LEU A 30 -18.96 -8.02 -49.61
CA LEU A 30 -19.01 -6.58 -49.34
C LEU A 30 -19.09 -6.32 -47.84
N ALA A 31 -18.05 -5.67 -47.30
CA ALA A 31 -18.07 -5.14 -45.94
C ALA A 31 -19.05 -3.98 -45.82
N GLY A 32 -19.75 -3.90 -44.69
CA GLY A 32 -20.65 -2.80 -44.37
C GLY A 32 -20.00 -1.78 -43.43
N ASP A 33 -20.24 -0.50 -43.69
CA ASP A 33 -19.95 0.59 -42.77
C ASP A 33 -21.13 0.79 -41.81
N VAL A 34 -20.83 0.93 -40.52
CA VAL A 34 -21.79 1.17 -39.44
C VAL A 34 -21.43 2.52 -38.82
N ALA A 35 -22.43 3.39 -38.65
CA ALA A 35 -22.32 4.61 -37.87
C ALA A 35 -23.66 4.86 -37.18
N ILE A 36 -23.73 4.56 -35.87
CA ILE A 36 -24.94 4.64 -35.06
C ILE A 36 -24.65 5.49 -33.83
N SER A 37 -25.52 6.46 -33.58
CA SER A 37 -25.59 7.24 -32.35
C SER A 37 -26.90 6.94 -31.63
N ALA A 38 -26.86 6.87 -30.31
CA ALA A 38 -28.02 6.69 -29.46
C ALA A 38 -27.80 7.36 -28.10
N ARG A 39 -28.82 7.35 -27.25
CA ARG A 39 -28.72 7.74 -25.84
C ARG A 39 -29.28 6.67 -24.91
N VAL A 40 -28.50 6.27 -23.92
CA VAL A 40 -28.94 5.44 -22.80
C VAL A 40 -29.67 6.31 -21.79
N ASP A 41 -30.89 5.91 -21.44
CA ASP A 41 -31.80 6.58 -20.50
C ASP A 41 -31.93 8.10 -20.77
N ARG A 42 -31.96 8.46 -22.06
CA ARG A 42 -32.08 9.84 -22.61
C ARG A 42 -30.89 10.77 -22.37
N THR A 43 -29.92 10.39 -21.54
CA THR A 43 -28.88 11.32 -21.08
C THR A 43 -27.48 10.93 -21.53
N ALA A 44 -27.14 9.65 -21.53
CA ALA A 44 -25.78 9.16 -21.77
C ALA A 44 -25.58 8.80 -23.26
N PRO A 45 -24.76 9.55 -24.02
CA PRO A 45 -24.54 9.27 -25.44
C PRO A 45 -23.80 7.95 -25.62
N VAL A 46 -24.20 7.23 -26.67
CA VAL A 46 -23.58 6.01 -27.16
C VAL A 46 -23.33 6.17 -28.64
N ASP A 47 -22.07 6.01 -29.05
CA ASP A 47 -21.66 6.04 -30.45
C ASP A 47 -21.03 4.70 -30.81
N VAL A 48 -21.38 4.18 -31.99
CA VAL A 48 -20.82 2.96 -32.57
C VAL A 48 -20.45 3.27 -34.01
N SER A 49 -19.20 3.04 -34.38
CA SER A 49 -18.73 3.28 -35.74
C SER A 49 -17.71 2.25 -36.17
N GLY A 50 -17.63 1.99 -37.48
CA GLY A 50 -16.59 1.16 -38.05
C GLY A 50 -17.10 0.31 -39.20
N ARG A 51 -16.38 -0.77 -39.49
CA ARG A 51 -16.64 -1.65 -40.62
C ARG A 51 -16.78 -3.10 -40.18
N ILE A 52 -17.74 -3.81 -40.75
CA ILE A 52 -18.03 -5.20 -40.42
C ILE A 52 -18.40 -6.01 -41.66
N SER A 53 -17.89 -7.24 -41.74
CA SER A 53 -18.27 -8.22 -42.77
C SER A 53 -18.90 -9.44 -42.09
N PRO A 54 -20.14 -9.34 -41.61
CA PRO A 54 -20.75 -10.40 -40.79
C PRO A 54 -21.16 -11.62 -41.62
N PHE A 55 -21.29 -11.46 -42.94
CA PHE A 55 -21.71 -12.50 -43.88
C PHE A 55 -20.56 -13.15 -44.65
N ALA A 56 -19.32 -12.66 -44.46
CA ALA A 56 -18.14 -13.28 -45.04
C ALA A 56 -17.89 -14.66 -44.39
N LYS A 57 -17.14 -15.52 -45.09
CA LYS A 57 -16.75 -16.85 -44.58
C LYS A 57 -16.03 -16.75 -43.23
N GLU A 58 -15.25 -15.70 -43.05
CA GLU A 58 -14.63 -15.34 -41.78
C GLU A 58 -15.12 -13.97 -41.35
N LEU A 59 -15.57 -13.84 -40.10
CA LEU A 59 -15.97 -12.56 -39.53
C LEU A 59 -14.75 -11.64 -39.50
N THR A 60 -14.83 -10.53 -40.22
CA THR A 60 -13.91 -9.40 -40.05
C THR A 60 -14.69 -8.23 -39.47
N LEU A 61 -14.11 -7.55 -38.49
CA LEU A 61 -14.69 -6.34 -37.93
C LEU A 61 -13.57 -5.39 -37.48
N ASP A 62 -13.82 -4.10 -37.60
CA ASP A 62 -13.04 -3.03 -37.00
C ASP A 62 -14.05 -2.00 -36.51
N ILE A 63 -14.43 -2.11 -35.25
CA ILE A 63 -15.54 -1.38 -34.64
C ILE A 63 -15.04 -0.65 -33.40
N ALA A 64 -15.28 0.65 -33.37
CA ALA A 64 -15.14 1.47 -32.19
C ALA A 64 -16.52 1.78 -31.62
N ALA A 65 -16.69 1.63 -30.31
CA ALA A 65 -17.88 2.06 -29.61
C ALA A 65 -17.53 2.80 -28.33
N LYS A 66 -18.33 3.81 -28.00
CA LYS A 66 -18.14 4.62 -26.81
C LYS A 66 -19.48 4.92 -26.16
N ALA A 67 -19.62 4.57 -24.91
CA ALA A 67 -20.71 5.04 -24.05
C ALA A 67 -20.12 6.01 -23.02
N SER A 68 -20.67 7.22 -22.91
CA SER A 68 -20.14 8.23 -21.99
C SER A 68 -21.16 8.62 -20.93
N ASN A 69 -20.70 8.79 -19.70
CA ASN A 69 -21.49 9.28 -18.56
C ASN A 69 -22.77 8.48 -18.27
N VAL A 70 -22.74 7.16 -18.48
CA VAL A 70 -23.82 6.24 -18.11
C VAL A 70 -23.99 6.23 -16.60
N ASP A 71 -25.21 6.38 -16.11
CA ASP A 71 -25.52 6.32 -14.68
C ASP A 71 -25.28 4.91 -14.13
N LEU A 72 -24.32 4.78 -13.20
CA LEU A 72 -23.96 3.49 -12.61
C LEU A 72 -25.07 2.85 -11.74
N PRO A 73 -25.95 3.58 -11.04
CA PRO A 73 -27.01 2.94 -10.24
C PRO A 73 -27.90 1.99 -11.05
N SER A 74 -28.11 2.23 -12.34
CA SER A 74 -28.90 1.35 -13.21
C SER A 74 -28.23 -0.03 -13.38
N LEU A 75 -26.91 -0.13 -13.20
CA LEU A 75 -26.13 -1.37 -13.30
C LEU A 75 -26.09 -2.18 -11.98
N THR A 76 -26.79 -1.73 -10.94
CA THR A 76 -26.90 -2.41 -9.63
C THR A 76 -27.23 -3.92 -9.73
N PRO A 77 -28.12 -4.39 -10.62
CA PRO A 77 -28.36 -5.83 -10.77
C PRO A 77 -27.09 -6.66 -11.05
N TYR A 78 -26.16 -6.12 -11.85
CA TYR A 78 -24.90 -6.80 -12.15
C TYR A 78 -23.92 -6.68 -10.97
N SER A 79 -23.82 -5.52 -10.34
CA SER A 79 -22.90 -5.32 -9.22
C SER A 79 -23.30 -6.16 -8.00
N VAL A 80 -24.59 -6.32 -7.73
CA VAL A 80 -25.07 -7.24 -6.68
C VAL A 80 -24.73 -8.68 -7.03
N LYS A 81 -24.99 -9.11 -8.28
CA LYS A 81 -24.72 -10.49 -8.72
C LYS A 81 -23.24 -10.87 -8.58
N TYR A 82 -22.32 -9.99 -8.97
CA TYR A 82 -20.89 -10.32 -9.08
C TYR A 82 -19.99 -9.71 -8.00
N ALA A 83 -20.31 -8.52 -7.49
CA ALA A 83 -19.56 -7.86 -6.43
C ALA A 83 -20.21 -7.99 -5.05
N GLY A 84 -21.52 -8.27 -4.98
CA GLY A 84 -22.27 -8.35 -3.72
C GLY A 84 -22.61 -6.97 -3.13
N TYR A 85 -22.55 -5.90 -3.92
CA TYR A 85 -22.85 -4.55 -3.47
C TYR A 85 -23.73 -3.83 -4.49
N GLY A 86 -24.76 -3.13 -4.01
CA GLY A 86 -25.52 -2.20 -4.85
C GLY A 86 -24.74 -0.90 -5.07
N ILE A 87 -24.98 -0.20 -6.18
CA ILE A 87 -24.31 1.06 -6.48
C ILE A 87 -25.20 2.21 -6.02
N GLU A 88 -24.65 3.05 -5.14
CA GLU A 88 -25.33 4.25 -4.65
C GLU A 88 -25.29 5.37 -5.70
N LYS A 89 -24.10 5.62 -6.26
CA LYS A 89 -23.88 6.65 -7.29
C LYS A 89 -22.61 6.40 -8.10
N GLY A 90 -22.52 7.15 -9.18
CA GLY A 90 -21.33 7.30 -10.02
C GLY A 90 -21.67 7.30 -11.51
N LYS A 91 -20.68 7.58 -12.34
CA LYS A 91 -20.79 7.59 -13.80
C LYS A 91 -19.81 6.62 -14.42
N LEU A 92 -20.22 6.02 -15.54
CA LEU A 92 -19.44 5.12 -16.34
C LEU A 92 -19.19 5.73 -17.72
N THR A 93 -17.92 5.76 -18.12
CA THR A 93 -17.54 5.87 -19.53
C THR A 93 -16.81 4.61 -19.95
N PHE A 94 -17.25 4.02 -21.05
CA PHE A 94 -16.67 2.81 -21.61
C PHE A 94 -16.34 3.03 -23.07
N ASP A 95 -15.06 2.91 -23.42
CA ASP A 95 -14.52 3.08 -24.76
C ASP A 95 -13.93 1.74 -25.21
N VAL A 96 -14.39 1.23 -26.34
CA VAL A 96 -13.95 -0.05 -26.88
C VAL A 96 -13.55 0.07 -28.34
N ARG A 97 -12.48 -0.63 -28.71
CA ARG A 97 -12.05 -0.81 -30.10
C ARG A 97 -11.74 -2.26 -30.34
N TYR A 98 -12.62 -2.92 -31.09
CA TYR A 98 -12.50 -4.34 -31.37
C TYR A 98 -12.13 -4.51 -32.84
N LYS A 99 -11.08 -5.28 -33.08
CA LYS A 99 -10.66 -5.69 -34.40
C LYS A 99 -10.62 -7.22 -34.47
N VAL A 100 -11.32 -7.78 -35.44
CA VAL A 100 -11.21 -9.20 -35.79
C VAL A 100 -10.65 -9.29 -37.20
N GLU A 101 -9.53 -10.00 -37.32
CA GLU A 101 -8.86 -10.27 -38.58
C GLU A 101 -8.18 -11.64 -38.49
N ASN A 102 -8.25 -12.45 -39.55
CA ASN A 102 -7.70 -13.82 -39.59
C ASN A 102 -8.10 -14.65 -38.37
N ARG A 103 -9.38 -14.56 -37.99
CA ARG A 103 -9.95 -15.22 -36.81
C ARG A 103 -9.27 -14.90 -35.48
N ARG A 104 -8.60 -13.75 -35.38
CA ARG A 104 -8.00 -13.25 -34.12
C ARG A 104 -8.68 -11.96 -33.69
N LEU A 105 -9.08 -11.90 -32.43
CA LEU A 105 -9.56 -10.68 -31.78
C LEU A 105 -8.37 -9.91 -31.20
N ALA A 106 -8.32 -8.62 -31.49
CA ALA A 106 -7.64 -7.60 -30.70
C ALA A 106 -8.69 -6.62 -30.18
N ALA A 107 -8.78 -6.46 -28.87
CA ALA A 107 -9.80 -5.67 -28.20
C ALA A 107 -9.13 -4.73 -27.20
N GLU A 108 -9.27 -3.43 -27.43
CA GLU A 108 -8.93 -2.40 -26.45
C GLU A 108 -10.20 -2.03 -25.69
N ASN A 109 -10.15 -2.09 -24.36
CA ASN A 109 -11.24 -1.67 -23.51
C ASN A 109 -10.70 -0.64 -22.53
N ARG A 110 -11.30 0.54 -22.46
CA ARG A 110 -11.03 1.54 -21.43
C ARG A 110 -12.30 1.79 -20.63
N LEU A 111 -12.21 1.51 -19.34
CA LEU A 111 -13.26 1.69 -18.37
C LEU A 111 -12.91 2.87 -17.47
N VAL A 112 -13.72 3.91 -17.47
CA VAL A 112 -13.59 5.05 -16.57
C VAL A 112 -14.82 5.10 -15.67
N LEU A 113 -14.60 5.01 -14.36
CA LEU A 113 -15.64 5.16 -13.35
C LEU A 113 -15.37 6.46 -12.60
N ASP A 114 -16.37 7.34 -12.56
CA ASP A 114 -16.28 8.61 -11.86
C ASP A 114 -17.23 8.62 -10.66
N GLN A 115 -16.71 9.01 -9.49
CA GLN A 115 -17.43 9.06 -8.22
C GLN A 115 -18.16 7.76 -7.86
N LEU A 116 -17.66 6.58 -8.26
CA LEU A 116 -18.26 5.31 -7.88
C LEU A 116 -18.32 5.20 -6.35
N THR A 117 -19.52 4.95 -5.84
CA THR A 117 -19.80 4.64 -4.44
C THR A 117 -20.75 3.46 -4.38
N PHE A 118 -20.39 2.44 -3.61
CA PHE A 118 -21.24 1.31 -3.29
C PHE A 118 -22.05 1.58 -2.02
N ASN A 119 -23.23 0.99 -1.93
CA ASN A 119 -23.96 0.90 -0.67
C ASN A 119 -23.08 0.14 0.36
N PRO A 120 -23.03 0.59 1.63
CA PRO A 120 -22.18 -0.04 2.64
C PRO A 120 -22.64 -1.46 3.00
N GLN A 121 -23.93 -1.74 2.85
CA GLN A 121 -24.51 -3.05 3.13
C GLN A 121 -24.22 -4.02 1.98
N ARG A 122 -23.47 -5.09 2.29
CA ARG A 122 -23.28 -6.21 1.36
C ARG A 122 -24.61 -6.95 1.18
N VAL A 123 -24.90 -7.31 -0.06
CA VAL A 123 -26.04 -8.14 -0.46
C VAL A 123 -25.53 -9.54 -0.78
N ASP A 124 -26.15 -10.54 -0.18
CA ASP A 124 -25.78 -11.93 -0.45
C ASP A 124 -26.17 -12.34 -1.86
N SER A 125 -25.20 -12.87 -2.60
CA SER A 125 -25.39 -13.43 -3.93
C SER A 125 -24.47 -14.66 -4.06
N PRO A 126 -24.99 -15.80 -4.54
CA PRO A 126 -24.21 -17.03 -4.71
C PRO A 126 -22.99 -16.88 -5.62
N THR A 127 -23.06 -15.95 -6.58
CA THR A 127 -21.99 -15.67 -7.55
C THR A 127 -21.15 -14.46 -7.19
N ALA A 128 -21.42 -13.79 -6.07
CA ALA A 128 -20.65 -12.64 -5.66
C ALA A 128 -19.24 -13.05 -5.23
N THR A 129 -18.26 -12.24 -5.61
CA THR A 129 -16.88 -12.42 -5.18
C THR A 129 -16.75 -12.35 -3.65
N LYS A 130 -15.74 -13.06 -3.15
CA LYS A 130 -15.31 -12.99 -1.74
C LYS A 130 -14.21 -11.94 -1.52
N LEU A 131 -13.70 -11.34 -2.59
CA LEU A 131 -12.66 -10.31 -2.52
C LEU A 131 -13.20 -9.04 -1.83
N PRO A 132 -12.38 -8.29 -1.09
CA PRO A 132 -12.78 -7.05 -0.44
C PRO A 132 -12.92 -5.92 -1.48
N VAL A 133 -14.07 -5.88 -2.16
CA VAL A 133 -14.37 -4.93 -3.25
C VAL A 133 -14.17 -3.49 -2.81
N LEU A 134 -14.60 -3.11 -1.61
CA LEU A 134 -14.48 -1.74 -1.12
C LEU A 134 -13.02 -1.29 -0.97
N LEU A 135 -12.14 -2.18 -0.51
CA LEU A 135 -10.70 -1.91 -0.43
C LEU A 135 -10.10 -1.76 -1.84
N ALA A 136 -10.46 -2.64 -2.76
CA ALA A 136 -9.98 -2.55 -4.14
C ALA A 136 -10.41 -1.23 -4.81
N VAL A 137 -11.65 -0.78 -4.57
CA VAL A 137 -12.12 0.53 -5.04
C VAL A 137 -11.31 1.66 -4.43
N ALA A 138 -11.07 1.65 -3.11
CA ALA A 138 -10.25 2.65 -2.44
C ALA A 138 -8.78 2.67 -2.95
N LEU A 139 -8.26 1.52 -3.36
CA LEU A 139 -6.93 1.35 -3.96
C LEU A 139 -6.86 1.73 -5.44
N LEU A 140 -7.98 1.85 -6.15
CA LEU A 140 -8.00 2.19 -7.57
C LEU A 140 -8.47 3.63 -7.81
N LYS A 141 -9.27 4.17 -6.90
CA LYS A 141 -9.89 5.49 -6.98
C LYS A 141 -8.90 6.59 -6.60
N ASP A 142 -8.64 7.50 -7.52
CA ASP A 142 -7.78 8.66 -7.32
C ASP A 142 -8.47 9.76 -6.46
N SER A 143 -7.74 10.85 -6.25
CA SER A 143 -8.18 11.96 -5.38
C SER A 143 -9.35 12.75 -5.96
N ARG A 144 -9.56 12.64 -7.28
CA ARG A 144 -10.71 13.20 -8.00
C ARG A 144 -11.88 12.22 -8.02
N GLY A 145 -11.74 11.06 -7.41
CA GLY A 145 -12.77 10.03 -7.35
C GLY A 145 -12.89 9.19 -8.63
N VAL A 146 -11.85 9.19 -9.48
CA VAL A 146 -11.85 8.50 -10.77
C VAL A 146 -11.08 7.18 -10.68
N ILE A 147 -11.62 6.15 -11.32
CA ILE A 147 -10.95 4.88 -11.60
C ILE A 147 -10.84 4.75 -13.11
N ASP A 148 -9.63 4.72 -13.66
CA ASP A 148 -9.38 4.58 -15.11
C ASP A 148 -8.57 3.31 -15.36
N ILE A 149 -9.18 2.35 -16.07
CA ILE A 149 -8.62 1.02 -16.27
C ILE A 149 -8.61 0.72 -17.76
N GLN A 150 -7.45 0.31 -18.27
CA GLN A 150 -7.28 -0.21 -19.61
C GLN A 150 -7.13 -1.73 -19.54
N LEU A 151 -7.99 -2.44 -20.25
CA LEU A 151 -8.10 -3.90 -20.27
C LEU A 151 -7.91 -4.38 -21.71
N PRO A 152 -6.67 -4.43 -22.22
CA PRO A 152 -6.41 -5.01 -23.53
C PRO A 152 -6.67 -6.53 -23.47
N ILE A 153 -7.39 -7.03 -24.46
CA ILE A 153 -7.74 -8.43 -24.60
C ILE A 153 -7.39 -8.87 -26.02
N SER A 154 -6.75 -10.02 -26.16
CA SER A 154 -6.47 -10.61 -27.46
C SER A 154 -6.64 -12.12 -27.39
N GLY A 155 -7.03 -12.75 -28.50
CA GLY A 155 -7.10 -14.21 -28.58
C GLY A 155 -7.59 -14.71 -29.92
N SER A 156 -7.56 -16.02 -30.11
CA SER A 156 -8.10 -16.67 -31.30
C SER A 156 -9.59 -16.96 -31.12
N LEU A 157 -10.39 -16.73 -32.17
CA LEU A 157 -11.78 -17.15 -32.23
C LEU A 157 -11.92 -18.68 -32.43
N ASP A 158 -10.81 -19.37 -32.70
CA ASP A 158 -10.77 -20.84 -32.81
C ASP A 158 -10.59 -21.55 -31.47
N ASP A 159 -10.24 -20.81 -30.42
CA ASP A 159 -10.11 -21.39 -29.09
C ASP A 159 -11.52 -21.63 -28.50
N PRO A 160 -11.92 -22.88 -28.24
CA PRO A 160 -13.24 -23.20 -27.70
C PRO A 160 -13.46 -22.67 -26.26
N GLN A 161 -12.39 -22.28 -25.57
CA GLN A 161 -12.46 -21.61 -24.26
C GLN A 161 -12.51 -20.07 -24.39
N PHE A 162 -12.43 -19.54 -25.61
CA PHE A 162 -12.45 -18.11 -25.87
C PHE A 162 -13.85 -17.51 -25.67
N SER A 163 -13.97 -16.64 -24.68
CA SER A 163 -15.16 -15.80 -24.44
C SER A 163 -14.71 -14.40 -24.06
N VAL A 164 -15.14 -13.40 -24.83
CA VAL A 164 -14.80 -11.99 -24.56
C VAL A 164 -15.27 -11.57 -23.16
N GLY A 165 -16.50 -11.94 -22.78
CA GLY A 165 -17.01 -11.68 -21.43
C GLY A 165 -16.22 -12.40 -20.35
N GLY A 166 -15.86 -13.67 -20.56
CA GLY A 166 -15.04 -14.44 -19.63
C GLY A 166 -13.64 -13.86 -19.42
N LEU A 167 -13.01 -13.36 -20.49
CA LEU A 167 -11.72 -12.69 -20.44
C LEU A 167 -11.80 -11.37 -19.68
N ILE A 168 -12.81 -10.53 -19.96
CA ILE A 168 -13.03 -9.26 -19.22
C ILE A 168 -13.18 -9.54 -17.72
N VAL A 169 -14.04 -10.50 -17.34
CA VAL A 169 -14.24 -10.88 -15.93
C VAL A 169 -12.92 -11.34 -15.31
N ARG A 170 -12.14 -12.19 -15.99
CA ARG A 170 -10.85 -12.67 -15.49
C ARG A 170 -9.86 -11.53 -15.28
N VAL A 171 -9.75 -10.58 -16.21
CA VAL A 171 -8.82 -9.44 -16.07
C VAL A 171 -9.25 -8.55 -14.90
N ILE A 172 -10.55 -8.26 -14.75
CA ILE A 172 -11.06 -7.47 -13.61
C ILE A 172 -10.80 -8.19 -12.28
N VAL A 173 -11.10 -9.49 -12.19
CA VAL A 173 -10.81 -10.29 -10.99
C VAL A 173 -9.32 -10.29 -10.68
N ASN A 174 -8.46 -10.46 -11.68
CA ASN A 174 -7.01 -10.43 -11.49
C ASN A 174 -6.51 -9.06 -11.04
N LEU A 175 -7.07 -7.97 -11.58
CA LEU A 175 -6.73 -6.60 -11.17
C LEU A 175 -7.09 -6.38 -9.70
N ILE A 176 -8.31 -6.76 -9.30
CA ILE A 176 -8.77 -6.66 -7.90
C ILE A 176 -7.90 -7.52 -6.99
N THR A 177 -7.64 -8.78 -7.36
CA THR A 177 -6.79 -9.69 -6.60
C THR A 177 -5.39 -9.10 -6.40
N LYS A 178 -4.76 -8.58 -7.46
CA LYS A 178 -3.45 -7.93 -7.36
C LYS A 178 -3.48 -6.69 -6.46
N ALA A 179 -4.52 -5.87 -6.57
CA ALA A 179 -4.67 -4.69 -5.72
C ALA A 179 -4.71 -5.08 -4.23
N ILE A 180 -5.42 -6.14 -3.87
CA ILE A 180 -5.57 -6.53 -2.46
C ILE A 180 -4.38 -7.35 -1.92
N THR A 181 -3.69 -8.13 -2.77
CA THR A 181 -2.56 -8.96 -2.33
C THR A 181 -1.25 -8.18 -2.30
N ALA A 182 -1.13 -7.13 -3.12
CA ALA A 182 0.05 -6.28 -3.18
C ALA A 182 -0.34 -4.78 -3.25
N PRO A 183 -1.09 -4.26 -2.25
CA PRO A 183 -1.63 -2.90 -2.31
C PRO A 183 -0.53 -1.85 -2.35
N PHE A 184 0.56 -2.06 -1.62
CA PHE A 184 1.72 -1.17 -1.61
C PHE A 184 2.50 -1.18 -2.92
N ALA A 185 2.59 -2.32 -3.62
CA ALA A 185 3.22 -2.39 -4.94
C ALA A 185 2.42 -1.61 -5.99
N LEU A 186 1.09 -1.65 -5.91
CA LEU A 186 0.22 -0.84 -6.77
C LEU A 186 0.45 0.66 -6.53
N LEU A 187 0.55 1.09 -5.27
CA LEU A 187 0.85 2.49 -4.93
C LEU A 187 2.25 2.87 -5.44
N ALA A 188 3.25 2.03 -5.20
CA ALA A 188 4.65 2.29 -5.59
C ALA A 188 4.80 2.45 -7.11
N ALA A 189 4.11 1.61 -7.90
CA ALA A 189 4.15 1.65 -9.36
C ALA A 189 3.65 2.99 -9.95
N VAL A 190 2.67 3.64 -9.31
CA VAL A 190 2.11 4.92 -9.78
C VAL A 190 3.05 6.09 -9.46
N PHE A 191 3.70 6.06 -8.31
CA PHE A 191 4.55 7.16 -7.83
C PHE A 191 6.04 6.98 -8.15
N GLY A 192 6.40 5.98 -8.97
CA GLY A 192 7.76 5.74 -9.42
C GLY A 192 8.71 5.22 -8.33
N GLY A 193 8.16 4.60 -7.28
CA GLY A 193 8.94 3.99 -6.21
C GLY A 193 9.20 2.52 -6.50
N GLY A 194 10.46 2.08 -6.50
CA GLY A 194 10.83 0.66 -6.43
C GLY A 194 10.95 0.16 -4.98
N GLU A 195 10.53 0.98 -4.02
CA GLU A 195 10.72 0.77 -2.59
C GLU A 195 9.61 -0.13 -2.03
N GLU A 196 9.96 -1.01 -1.10
CA GLU A 196 8.99 -1.79 -0.33
C GLU A 196 8.24 -0.86 0.65
N LEU A 197 7.03 -0.42 0.28
CA LEU A 197 6.26 0.56 1.06
C LEU A 197 5.46 -0.05 2.22
N SER A 198 5.38 -1.39 2.34
CA SER A 198 4.70 -2.03 3.49
C SER A 198 5.50 -1.93 4.79
N THR A 199 6.74 -1.45 4.73
CA THR A 199 7.61 -1.28 5.90
C THR A 199 8.43 0.01 5.81
N VAL A 200 8.71 0.61 6.97
CA VAL A 200 9.62 1.76 7.10
C VAL A 200 10.79 1.35 8.02
N PRO A 201 12.04 1.31 7.53
CA PRO A 201 13.18 0.83 8.30
C PRO A 201 13.65 1.88 9.32
N PHE A 202 14.20 1.42 10.45
CA PHE A 202 14.84 2.28 11.46
C PHE A 202 16.21 1.72 11.85
N ALA A 203 17.10 2.61 12.28
CA ALA A 203 18.34 2.19 12.92
C ALA A 203 18.05 1.61 14.32
N TYR A 204 18.88 0.68 14.77
CA TYR A 204 18.72 0.06 16.08
C TYR A 204 18.83 1.09 17.21
N GLY A 205 17.98 0.98 18.23
CA GLY A 205 17.91 1.87 19.39
C GLY A 205 17.38 3.28 19.09
N VAL A 206 16.98 3.56 17.84
CA VAL A 206 16.64 4.91 17.38
C VAL A 206 15.22 4.97 16.82
N ALA A 207 14.50 6.04 17.16
CA ALA A 207 13.19 6.39 16.60
C ALA A 207 13.23 7.61 15.66
N ALA A 208 14.40 8.22 15.48
CA ALA A 208 14.59 9.28 14.48
C ALA A 208 14.49 8.70 13.05
N ILE A 209 13.81 9.42 12.17
CA ILE A 209 13.59 9.03 10.77
C ILE A 209 14.89 9.23 9.99
N GLY A 210 15.45 8.15 9.46
CA GLY A 210 16.61 8.19 8.55
C GLY A 210 16.22 8.53 7.11
N ALA A 211 17.22 8.73 6.24
CA ALA A 211 17.01 9.13 4.84
C ALA A 211 16.15 8.14 4.04
N ASP A 212 16.39 6.82 4.19
CA ASP A 212 15.62 5.80 3.48
C ASP A 212 14.18 5.70 3.99
N ALA A 213 13.98 5.85 5.30
CA ALA A 213 12.65 5.94 5.90
C ALA A 213 11.90 7.17 5.38
N GLN A 214 12.59 8.31 5.28
CA GLN A 214 12.01 9.54 4.78
C GLN A 214 11.50 9.39 3.34
N LYS A 215 12.27 8.77 2.44
CA LYS A 215 11.84 8.51 1.05
C LYS A 215 10.56 7.67 0.97
N ARG A 216 10.49 6.58 1.76
CA ARG A 216 9.30 5.73 1.82
C ARG A 216 8.08 6.50 2.34
N ILE A 217 8.27 7.30 3.39
CA ILE A 217 7.22 8.16 3.96
C ILE A 217 6.77 9.23 2.95
N ASP A 218 7.68 9.78 2.13
CA ASP A 218 7.35 10.72 1.07
C ASP A 218 6.45 10.09 0.01
N THR A 219 6.82 8.89 -0.46
CA THR A 219 6.04 8.12 -1.45
C THR A 219 4.68 7.72 -0.87
N LEU A 220 4.63 7.24 0.38
CA LEU A 220 3.39 6.90 1.08
C LEU A 220 2.49 8.12 1.27
N GLY A 221 3.05 9.27 1.63
CA GLY A 221 2.29 10.51 1.79
C GLY A 221 1.59 10.92 0.50
N LYS A 222 2.31 10.88 -0.64
CA LYS A 222 1.73 11.16 -1.97
C LYS A 222 0.63 10.16 -2.32
N ALA A 223 0.88 8.88 -2.07
CA ALA A 223 -0.08 7.83 -2.34
C ALA A 223 -1.37 7.97 -1.51
N LEU A 224 -1.25 8.26 -0.21
CA LEU A 224 -2.42 8.46 0.66
C LEU A 224 -3.16 9.76 0.36
N ALA A 225 -2.46 10.80 -0.10
CA ALA A 225 -3.09 12.03 -0.58
C ALA A 225 -3.89 11.79 -1.86
N ASP A 226 -3.34 11.03 -2.80
CA ASP A 226 -4.05 10.65 -4.02
C ASP A 226 -5.18 9.65 -3.76
N ARG A 227 -5.15 8.89 -2.67
CA ARG A 227 -6.15 7.86 -2.37
C ARG A 227 -6.90 8.18 -1.08
N PRO A 228 -7.82 9.15 -1.08
CA PRO A 228 -8.45 9.66 0.14
C PRO A 228 -9.30 8.60 0.87
N GLY A 229 -9.76 7.56 0.17
CA GLY A 229 -10.53 6.47 0.75
C GLY A 229 -9.70 5.47 1.59
N LEU A 230 -8.37 5.48 1.48
CA LEU A 230 -7.52 4.53 2.19
C LEU A 230 -7.25 4.97 3.64
N LYS A 231 -7.25 4.01 4.55
CA LYS A 231 -6.74 4.17 5.92
C LYS A 231 -5.44 3.37 6.08
N LEU A 232 -4.58 3.83 6.98
CA LEU A 232 -3.29 3.23 7.25
C LEU A 232 -3.19 2.83 8.72
N ASP A 233 -2.90 1.56 8.95
CA ASP A 233 -2.50 1.03 10.24
C ASP A 233 -0.97 1.01 10.31
N ILE A 234 -0.42 1.47 11.45
CA ILE A 234 1.00 1.75 11.66
C ILE A 234 1.44 1.00 12.92
N GLY A 235 2.31 0.00 12.75
CA GLY A 235 2.74 -0.90 13.82
C GLY A 235 4.24 -0.86 14.02
N GLY A 236 4.68 -0.33 15.15
CA GLY A 236 6.10 -0.27 15.49
C GLY A 236 6.67 -1.63 15.86
N ARG A 237 7.91 -1.88 15.47
CA ARG A 237 8.68 -3.05 15.89
C ARG A 237 10.01 -2.67 16.52
N ALA A 238 10.41 -3.48 17.49
CA ALA A 238 11.75 -3.47 18.04
C ALA A 238 12.36 -4.88 17.97
N ASP A 239 13.62 -4.93 17.56
CA ASP A 239 14.47 -6.10 17.61
C ASP A 239 14.92 -6.34 19.05
N PRO A 240 14.56 -7.48 19.68
CA PRO A 240 14.86 -7.72 21.09
C PRO A 240 16.36 -7.67 21.40
N GLU A 241 17.24 -8.07 20.49
CA GLU A 241 18.67 -8.15 20.77
C GLU A 241 19.39 -6.88 20.33
N ALA A 242 19.22 -6.52 19.06
CA ALA A 242 19.96 -5.41 18.47
C ALA A 242 19.47 -4.05 18.99
N ASP A 243 18.16 -3.86 19.21
CA ASP A 243 17.68 -2.62 19.83
C ASP A 243 18.07 -2.56 21.30
N ARG A 244 18.05 -3.69 22.04
CA ARG A 244 18.45 -3.69 23.45
C ARG A 244 19.92 -3.30 23.62
N GLU A 245 20.79 -3.88 22.80
CA GLU A 245 22.21 -3.53 22.79
C GLU A 245 22.44 -2.06 22.38
N ALA A 246 21.74 -1.57 21.36
CA ALA A 246 21.83 -0.17 20.95
C ALA A 246 21.33 0.78 22.05
N LEU A 247 20.25 0.43 22.75
CA LEU A 247 19.73 1.19 23.89
C LEU A 247 20.70 1.18 25.08
N ARG A 248 21.42 0.08 25.34
CA ARG A 248 22.47 0.04 26.37
C ARG A 248 23.59 1.02 26.05
N ARG A 249 24.06 1.03 24.80
CA ARG A 249 25.09 1.97 24.34
C ARG A 249 24.62 3.41 24.46
N ALA A 250 23.40 3.70 24.05
CA ALA A 250 22.79 5.02 24.21
C ALA A 250 22.72 5.43 25.70
N ALA A 251 22.34 4.53 26.60
CA ALA A 251 22.28 4.80 28.03
C ALA A 251 23.66 5.14 28.64
N VAL A 252 24.73 4.48 28.17
CA VAL A 252 26.11 4.79 28.55
C VAL A 252 26.52 6.15 28.03
N GLU A 253 26.30 6.45 26.74
CA GLU A 253 26.58 7.76 26.17
C GLU A 253 25.81 8.88 26.88
N ASP A 254 24.56 8.64 27.25
CA ASP A 254 23.77 9.57 28.04
C ASP A 254 24.33 9.74 29.45
N ALA A 255 24.91 8.71 30.06
CA ALA A 255 25.58 8.85 31.36
C ALA A 255 26.82 9.74 31.25
N ILE A 256 27.59 9.61 30.16
CA ILE A 256 28.75 10.46 29.84
C ILE A 256 28.30 11.92 29.63
N LYS A 257 27.28 12.14 28.80
CA LYS A 257 26.71 13.48 28.56
C LYS A 257 26.14 14.10 29.82
N ARG A 258 25.44 13.34 30.67
CA ARG A 258 24.94 13.81 31.98
C ARG A 258 26.08 14.21 32.91
N ALA A 259 27.20 13.48 32.90
CA ALA A 259 28.36 13.85 33.70
C ALA A 259 28.94 15.20 33.26
N LYS A 260 29.06 15.44 31.94
CA LYS A 260 29.47 16.74 31.41
C LYS A 260 28.45 17.84 31.74
N LEU A 261 27.17 17.59 31.51
CA LEU A 261 26.09 18.55 31.79
C LEU A 261 26.12 19.04 33.24
N LYS A 262 26.27 18.13 34.21
CA LYS A 262 26.37 18.48 35.64
C LYS A 262 27.56 19.38 35.95
N SER A 263 28.68 19.22 35.25
CA SER A 263 29.85 20.09 35.43
C SER A 263 29.64 21.50 34.89
N LEU A 264 28.74 21.65 33.92
CA LEU A 264 28.41 22.91 33.26
C LEU A 264 27.23 23.63 33.93
N ALA A 265 26.60 23.03 34.93
CA ALA A 265 25.37 23.54 35.55
C ALA A 265 25.52 24.94 36.19
N SER A 266 26.74 25.39 36.48
CA SER A 266 27.04 26.73 37.02
C SER A 266 27.62 27.70 35.99
N SER A 267 27.60 27.34 34.69
CA SER A 267 28.08 28.18 33.59
C SER A 267 26.95 29.04 33.03
N ASP A 268 27.23 30.30 32.68
CA ASP A 268 26.26 31.21 32.05
C ASP A 268 25.73 30.69 30.70
N ASN A 269 26.45 29.77 30.04
CA ASN A 269 26.07 29.11 28.79
C ASN A 269 25.82 27.60 28.96
N ALA A 270 25.24 27.18 30.10
CA ALA A 270 24.93 25.78 30.33
C ALA A 270 23.93 25.23 29.29
N PRO A 271 24.16 24.05 28.69
CA PRO A 271 23.18 23.40 27.84
C PRO A 271 21.87 23.14 28.62
N VAL A 272 20.71 23.36 27.99
CA VAL A 272 19.41 23.19 28.66
C VAL A 272 18.89 21.75 28.62
N SER A 273 19.47 20.88 27.80
CA SER A 273 19.17 19.45 27.76
C SER A 273 20.40 18.61 27.45
N ILE A 274 20.31 17.30 27.73
CA ILE A 274 21.34 16.32 27.39
C ILE A 274 21.63 16.25 25.88
N ASP A 275 20.62 16.51 25.04
CA ASP A 275 20.73 16.41 23.58
C ASP A 275 21.64 17.49 22.98
N GLN A 276 21.78 18.62 23.67
CA GLN A 276 22.67 19.71 23.28
C GLN A 276 24.13 19.47 23.70
N VAL A 277 24.39 18.43 24.50
CA VAL A 277 25.73 18.11 25.00
C VAL A 277 26.48 17.28 23.96
N THR A 278 27.53 17.87 23.42
CA THR A 278 28.52 17.17 22.60
C THR A 278 29.70 16.73 23.44
N ILE A 279 30.26 15.54 23.16
CA ILE A 279 31.47 15.02 23.80
C ILE A 279 32.56 14.98 22.73
N GLY A 280 33.56 15.84 22.85
CA GLY A 280 34.76 15.78 22.01
C GLY A 280 35.61 14.54 22.31
N ALA A 281 36.37 14.08 21.32
CA ALA A 281 37.22 12.88 21.46
C ALA A 281 38.24 13.02 22.62
N GLU A 282 38.83 14.22 22.79
CA GLU A 282 39.84 14.50 23.81
C GLU A 282 39.29 14.49 25.24
N GLU A 283 38.01 14.82 25.41
CA GLU A 283 37.35 14.88 26.72
C GLU A 283 36.53 13.62 27.06
N ARG A 284 36.35 12.69 26.11
CA ARG A 284 35.53 11.49 26.30
C ARG A 284 35.99 10.68 27.51
N THR A 285 37.30 10.44 27.64
CA THR A 285 37.85 9.67 28.76
C THR A 285 37.52 10.32 30.10
N ARG A 286 37.63 11.65 30.21
CA ARG A 286 37.30 12.39 31.44
C ARG A 286 35.83 12.17 31.83
N TRP A 287 34.91 12.33 30.88
CA TRP A 287 33.48 12.22 31.14
C TRP A 287 33.02 10.77 31.33
N LEU A 288 33.66 9.81 30.65
CA LEU A 288 33.48 8.38 30.89
C LEU A 288 33.88 7.99 32.31
N THR A 289 35.04 8.46 32.80
CA THR A 289 35.46 8.23 34.19
C THR A 289 34.48 8.86 35.18
N ALA A 290 33.98 10.06 34.89
CA ALA A 290 32.99 10.72 35.74
C ALA A 290 31.66 9.94 35.78
N ALA A 291 31.17 9.46 34.64
CA ALA A 291 29.99 8.62 34.55
C ALA A 291 30.17 7.28 35.28
N TYR A 292 31.30 6.62 35.08
CA TYR A 292 31.65 5.37 35.76
C TYR A 292 31.66 5.54 37.29
N ARG A 293 32.30 6.60 37.80
CA ARG A 293 32.36 6.87 39.24
C ARG A 293 30.97 7.16 39.83
N ALA A 294 30.11 7.83 39.07
CA ALA A 294 28.74 8.16 39.47
C ALA A 294 27.74 6.99 39.34
N SER A 295 28.11 5.88 38.70
CA SER A 295 27.25 4.70 38.53
C SER A 295 26.94 3.98 39.86
N SER A 296 25.90 3.16 39.89
CA SER A 296 25.53 2.32 41.04
C SER A 296 26.21 0.93 41.05
N ILE A 297 27.22 0.71 40.22
CA ILE A 297 27.93 -0.57 40.09
C ILE A 297 28.52 -0.97 41.46
N LYS A 298 28.04 -2.11 42.00
CA LYS A 298 28.38 -2.60 43.35
C LYS A 298 29.79 -3.18 43.42
N GLU A 299 30.20 -3.95 42.42
CA GLU A 299 31.48 -4.67 42.39
C GLU A 299 32.49 -3.94 41.50
N ARG A 300 33.14 -2.92 42.05
CA ARG A 300 34.22 -2.21 41.34
C ARG A 300 35.57 -2.86 41.66
N PRO A 301 36.45 -3.09 40.66
CA PRO A 301 37.77 -3.67 40.89
C PRO A 301 38.57 -2.87 41.91
N ARG A 302 39.13 -3.58 42.90
CA ARG A 302 40.01 -3.00 43.92
C ARG A 302 41.40 -3.62 43.83
N ASN A 303 42.42 -2.83 44.15
CA ASN A 303 43.78 -3.34 44.27
C ASN A 303 43.95 -4.16 45.57
N ALA A 304 45.12 -4.79 45.73
CA ALA A 304 45.43 -5.64 46.89
C ALA A 304 45.35 -4.93 48.26
N ILE A 305 45.23 -3.60 48.28
CA ILE A 305 45.14 -2.75 49.49
C ILE A 305 43.69 -2.23 49.68
N GLY A 306 42.72 -2.67 48.87
CA GLY A 306 41.30 -2.33 49.01
C GLY A 306 40.88 -0.97 48.42
N MET A 307 41.79 -0.25 47.75
CA MET A 307 41.47 0.98 47.00
C MET A 307 40.93 0.64 45.61
N LEU A 308 40.09 1.51 45.04
CA LEU A 308 39.62 1.39 43.66
C LEU A 308 40.82 1.32 42.71
N LYS A 309 40.86 0.29 41.87
CA LYS A 309 41.89 0.12 40.84
C LYS A 309 41.70 1.21 39.77
N ASP A 310 42.79 1.69 39.17
CA ASP A 310 42.69 2.45 37.92
C ASP A 310 42.22 1.51 36.81
N VAL A 311 40.97 1.71 36.39
CA VAL A 311 40.30 0.90 35.36
C VAL A 311 40.52 1.58 34.00
N PRO A 312 41.08 0.89 32.99
CA PRO A 312 41.22 1.43 31.64
C PRO A 312 39.87 1.87 31.04
N PRO A 313 39.84 2.86 30.13
CA PRO A 313 38.60 3.36 29.50
C PRO A 313 37.71 2.27 28.90
N ALA A 314 38.30 1.31 28.18
CA ALA A 314 37.55 0.21 27.58
C ALA A 314 36.86 -0.69 28.62
N GLU A 315 37.51 -0.92 29.77
CA GLU A 315 36.94 -1.73 30.85
C GLU A 315 35.85 -0.95 31.60
N MET A 316 36.01 0.37 31.82
CA MET A 316 34.95 1.22 32.37
C MET A 316 33.69 1.20 31.50
N GLU A 317 33.86 1.30 30.18
CA GLU A 317 32.76 1.26 29.21
C GLU A 317 32.07 -0.11 29.19
N ALA A 318 32.83 -1.21 29.18
CA ALA A 318 32.28 -2.56 29.27
C ALA A 318 31.48 -2.78 30.57
N MET A 319 31.97 -2.28 31.71
CA MET A 319 31.26 -2.36 32.99
C MET A 319 29.97 -1.53 32.98
N LEU A 320 29.98 -0.33 32.38
CA LEU A 320 28.78 0.50 32.24
C LEU A 320 27.75 -0.15 31.32
N LEU A 321 28.18 -0.78 30.22
CA LEU A 321 27.30 -1.54 29.33
C LEU A 321 26.68 -2.75 30.03
N ALA A 322 27.44 -3.46 30.87
CA ALA A 322 26.94 -4.60 31.64
C ALA A 322 25.93 -4.18 32.73
N ASP A 323 26.09 -3.00 33.33
CA ASP A 323 25.17 -2.44 34.32
C ASP A 323 23.94 -1.76 33.69
N ALA A 324 24.02 -1.36 32.42
CA ALA A 324 22.91 -0.76 31.70
C ALA A 324 21.75 -1.76 31.53
N LYS A 325 20.79 -1.69 32.45
CA LYS A 325 19.56 -2.47 32.41
C LYS A 325 18.58 -1.83 31.44
N VAL A 326 18.35 -2.52 30.33
CA VAL A 326 17.31 -2.17 29.33
C VAL A 326 16.25 -3.25 29.42
N GLU A 327 15.18 -2.92 30.14
CA GLU A 327 14.01 -3.77 30.32
C GLU A 327 13.15 -3.81 29.05
N ASP A 328 12.25 -4.79 28.98
CA ASP A 328 11.37 -4.99 27.83
C ASP A 328 10.48 -3.76 27.52
N ASP A 329 10.10 -3.02 28.56
CA ASP A 329 9.33 -1.77 28.43
C ASP A 329 10.07 -0.73 27.57
N ALA A 330 11.41 -0.69 27.61
CA ALA A 330 12.18 0.23 26.78
C ALA A 330 12.06 -0.12 25.29
N LEU A 331 11.95 -1.40 24.96
CA LEU A 331 11.74 -1.87 23.58
C LEU A 331 10.32 -1.57 23.10
N VAL A 332 9.33 -1.71 24.00
CA VAL A 332 7.93 -1.33 23.73
C VAL A 332 7.83 0.18 23.47
N LEU A 333 8.47 1.00 24.29
CA LEU A 333 8.55 2.45 24.11
C LEU A 333 9.25 2.82 22.79
N LEU A 334 10.35 2.16 22.44
CA LEU A 334 11.06 2.39 21.18
C LEU A 334 10.17 2.06 19.97
N ALA A 335 9.49 0.91 19.99
CA ALA A 335 8.57 0.53 18.92
C ALA A 335 7.43 1.55 18.78
N ASN A 336 6.81 1.97 19.89
CA ASN A 336 5.78 3.01 19.88
C ASN A 336 6.30 4.34 19.33
N ALA A 337 7.50 4.76 19.75
CA ALA A 337 8.11 6.00 19.28
C ALA A 337 8.35 5.99 17.76
N ARG A 338 8.79 4.85 17.19
CA ARG A 338 8.94 4.70 15.73
C ARG A 338 7.61 4.82 15.00
N ALA A 339 6.57 4.14 15.49
CA ALA A 339 5.24 4.21 14.89
C ALA A 339 4.66 5.64 14.95
N GLN A 340 4.84 6.30 16.09
CA GLN A 340 4.44 7.70 16.30
C GLN A 340 5.20 8.63 15.34
N ALA A 341 6.52 8.46 15.19
CA ALA A 341 7.32 9.25 14.25
C ALA A 341 6.83 9.12 12.80
N VAL A 342 6.50 7.91 12.34
CA VAL A 342 5.91 7.68 11.01
C VAL A 342 4.55 8.38 10.88
N LYS A 343 3.68 8.25 11.89
CA LYS A 343 2.37 8.89 11.92
C LYS A 343 2.50 10.43 11.82
N ASP A 344 3.37 11.03 12.62
CA ASP A 344 3.57 12.48 12.65
C ASP A 344 4.17 12.99 11.34
N ALA A 345 5.09 12.24 10.74
CA ALA A 345 5.67 12.57 9.44
C ALA A 345 4.63 12.51 8.31
N LEU A 346 3.72 11.52 8.32
CA LEU A 346 2.61 11.44 7.37
C LEU A 346 1.58 12.56 7.60
N ALA A 347 1.27 12.89 8.85
CA ALA A 347 0.37 13.98 9.20
C ALA A 347 0.92 15.34 8.73
N THR A 348 2.22 15.57 8.88
CA THR A 348 2.93 16.76 8.38
C THR A 348 2.85 16.88 6.85
N LYS A 349 2.67 15.76 6.14
CA LYS A 349 2.44 15.71 4.69
C LYS A 349 0.97 15.93 4.29
N GLY A 350 0.09 16.24 5.24
CA GLY A 350 -1.32 16.52 4.99
C GLY A 350 -2.22 15.30 4.98
N VAL A 351 -1.72 14.11 5.39
CA VAL A 351 -2.60 12.95 5.58
C VAL A 351 -3.42 13.14 6.85
N ALA A 352 -4.75 13.16 6.72
CA ALA A 352 -5.64 13.39 7.86
C ALA A 352 -5.43 12.36 8.98
N GLY A 353 -5.31 12.84 10.23
CA GLY A 353 -5.01 11.98 11.38
C GLY A 353 -6.05 10.88 11.65
N GLU A 354 -7.31 11.12 11.28
CA GLU A 354 -8.41 10.13 11.34
C GLU A 354 -8.22 8.92 10.40
N ARG A 355 -7.29 9.02 9.46
CA ARG A 355 -6.91 7.94 8.54
C ARG A 355 -5.68 7.17 9.03
N LEU A 356 -5.02 7.62 10.09
CA LEU A 356 -3.75 7.07 10.59
C LEU A 356 -3.92 6.45 11.98
N PHE A 357 -3.81 5.12 12.04
CA PHE A 357 -4.08 4.34 13.24
C PHE A 357 -2.79 3.70 13.75
N LEU A 358 -2.46 3.95 15.00
CA LEU A 358 -1.38 3.21 15.65
C LEU A 358 -1.92 1.85 16.10
N THR A 359 -1.12 0.80 15.88
CA THR A 359 -1.40 -0.55 16.35
C THR A 359 -0.44 -0.94 17.47
N ALA A 360 -0.77 -2.00 18.20
CA ALA A 360 0.06 -2.48 19.30
C ALA A 360 1.50 -2.77 18.81
N PRO A 361 2.53 -2.33 19.55
CA PRO A 361 3.92 -2.57 19.18
C PRO A 361 4.24 -4.06 19.25
N LYS A 362 5.14 -4.52 18.36
CA LYS A 362 5.63 -5.90 18.37
C LYS A 362 7.10 -5.90 18.74
N VAL A 363 7.39 -6.35 19.95
CA VAL A 363 8.74 -6.73 20.38
C VAL A 363 8.74 -8.25 20.29
N ALA A 364 9.40 -8.82 19.26
CA ALA A 364 9.44 -10.27 19.16
C ALA A 364 10.19 -10.81 20.39
N ALA A 365 9.59 -11.72 21.15
CA ALA A 365 10.38 -12.55 22.04
C ALA A 365 11.25 -13.45 21.15
N ALA A 366 12.55 -13.54 21.44
CA ALA A 366 13.42 -14.54 20.84
C ALA A 366 12.80 -15.92 21.11
N GLY A 367 12.06 -16.48 20.14
CA GLY A 367 11.36 -17.76 20.31
C GLY A 367 9.92 -17.88 19.78
N ALA A 368 9.31 -16.83 19.22
CA ALA A 368 8.08 -17.02 18.44
C ALA A 368 8.42 -17.50 17.02
N THR A 369 8.55 -18.82 16.90
CA THR A 369 8.85 -19.58 15.70
C THR A 369 8.05 -19.14 14.48
N ALA A 370 8.73 -19.24 13.33
CA ALA A 370 8.20 -19.22 11.97
C ALA A 370 7.19 -20.37 11.72
N ALA A 371 6.06 -20.36 12.43
CA ALA A 371 5.00 -21.38 12.34
C ALA A 371 3.70 -20.85 11.69
N ALA A 372 3.71 -19.64 11.13
CA ALA A 372 2.55 -19.08 10.40
C ALA A 372 2.83 -18.76 8.92
N VAL A 373 3.98 -19.19 8.38
CA VAL A 373 4.30 -19.11 6.94
C VAL A 373 4.78 -20.48 6.45
N THR A 374 3.93 -21.48 6.59
CA THR A 374 4.03 -22.74 5.84
C THR A 374 2.66 -23.02 5.23
N ALA A 375 2.34 -22.28 4.17
CA ALA A 375 1.42 -22.74 3.15
C ALA A 375 1.97 -22.26 1.80
N GLU A 376 2.38 -23.24 0.99
CA GLU A 376 2.79 -23.16 -0.42
C GLU A 376 4.08 -22.41 -0.76
N ALA A 377 5.20 -23.13 -0.67
CA ALA A 377 6.39 -22.84 -1.48
C ALA A 377 6.43 -23.78 -2.69
N THR A 378 6.23 -23.22 -3.89
CA THR A 378 6.62 -23.84 -5.17
C THR A 378 8.14 -23.73 -5.33
N PRO A 379 8.86 -24.78 -5.78
CA PRO A 379 10.31 -24.72 -5.88
C PRO A 379 10.75 -23.96 -7.13
N GLY A 380 11.50 -22.88 -6.95
CA GLY A 380 12.29 -22.24 -8.00
C GLY A 380 12.34 -20.71 -7.96
N ALA A 381 13.22 -20.14 -7.12
CA ALA A 381 14.03 -18.95 -7.42
C ALA A 381 14.77 -18.40 -6.19
N GLN A 382 16.08 -18.19 -6.40
CA GLN A 382 17.03 -17.25 -5.75
C GLN A 382 17.34 -17.33 -4.24
N ALA A 383 18.65 -17.17 -3.99
CA ALA A 383 19.31 -17.16 -2.68
C ALA A 383 18.69 -16.14 -1.70
N PRO A 384 18.77 -16.38 -0.38
CA PRO A 384 18.06 -15.58 0.59
C PRO A 384 18.58 -14.14 0.61
N ALA A 385 17.68 -13.19 0.45
CA ALA A 385 17.91 -11.80 0.83
C ALA A 385 18.38 -11.76 2.29
N ALA A 386 19.27 -10.82 2.63
CA ALA A 386 19.67 -10.56 4.02
C ALA A 386 18.41 -10.49 4.92
N PRO A 387 18.44 -11.07 6.13
CA PRO A 387 17.25 -11.12 6.98
C PRO A 387 16.72 -9.70 7.18
N ALA A 388 15.44 -9.49 6.85
CA ALA A 388 14.81 -8.18 6.96
C ALA A 388 14.89 -7.71 8.43
N SER A 389 15.57 -6.58 8.67
CA SER A 389 15.71 -6.02 10.02
C SER A 389 14.36 -5.92 10.74
N LEU A 390 14.33 -6.32 12.02
CA LEU A 390 13.15 -6.18 12.88
C LEU A 390 12.97 -4.77 13.43
N ALA A 391 13.98 -3.90 13.32
CA ALA A 391 13.88 -2.48 13.66
C ALA A 391 13.18 -1.71 12.54
N ARG A 392 11.85 -1.69 12.58
CA ARG A 392 11.02 -1.09 11.54
C ARG A 392 9.63 -0.73 12.03
N VAL A 393 8.86 -0.11 11.16
CA VAL A 393 7.41 0.03 11.28
C VAL A 393 6.77 -0.81 10.18
N ASP A 394 5.86 -1.71 10.54
CA ASP A 394 4.98 -2.43 9.60
C ASP A 394 3.75 -1.57 9.28
N LEU A 395 3.31 -1.59 8.04
CA LEU A 395 2.18 -0.82 7.54
C LEU A 395 1.13 -1.73 6.92
N ALA A 396 -0.15 -1.42 7.13
CA ALA A 396 -1.27 -2.11 6.50
C ALA A 396 -2.34 -1.12 6.02
N LEU A 397 -2.90 -1.38 4.84
CA LEU A 397 -3.96 -0.57 4.25
C LEU A 397 -5.32 -1.22 4.52
N ARG A 398 -6.33 -0.41 4.80
CA ARG A 398 -7.70 -0.86 5.03
C ARG A 398 -8.74 0.11 4.49
#